data_AF-A0A6G9QNU9-F1
#
_entry.id   AF-A0A6G9QNU9-F1
#
_cell.length_a   1.000
_cell.length_b   1.000
_cell.length_c   1.000
_cell.angle_alpha   90.00
_cell.angle_beta   90.00
_cell.angle_gamma   90.00
#
_symmetry.space_group_name_H-M   'P 1'
#
loop_
_entity.id
_entity.type
_entity.pdbx_description
1 polymer ?
#
loop_
_entity_poly.entity_id
_entity_poly.type
_entity_poly.pdbx_seq_one_letter_code
_entity_poly.pdbx_strand_id
1 'polypeptide(L)'
;MSDKNCPICQQSNQCMMANGGDVSTCWCLTTDFSAVDLIEQYQQQHPQILLDKQQCVCQSCLDNIASAQHLSKASVQIFTP
;
A
#
# COMPACT_ATOMS: atom_id res chain seq x y z
N MET A 1 -6.06 5.77 17.89
CA MET A 1 -7.03 4.71 17.53
C MET A 1 -6.70 4.32 16.11
N SER A 2 -6.16 3.13 15.88
CA SER A 2 -5.86 2.66 14.51
C SER A 2 -7.17 2.47 13.76
N ASP A 3 -7.36 3.22 12.68
CA ASP A 3 -8.53 3.10 11.82
C ASP A 3 -8.68 1.65 11.34
N LYS A 4 -9.86 1.07 11.59
CA LYS A 4 -10.18 -0.29 11.12
C LYS A 4 -10.43 -0.37 9.63
N ASN A 5 -10.44 0.77 8.95
CA ASN A 5 -10.65 0.87 7.52
C ASN A 5 -9.33 1.23 6.82
N CYS A 6 -9.15 0.72 5.61
CA CYS A 6 -8.04 1.08 4.75
C CYS A 6 -8.25 2.51 4.23
N PRO A 7 -7.28 3.43 4.35
CA PRO A 7 -7.43 4.81 3.88
C PRO A 7 -7.56 4.91 2.34
N ILE A 8 -7.19 3.87 1.60
CA ILE A 8 -7.21 3.85 0.13
C ILE A 8 -8.59 3.43 -0.39
N CYS A 9 -9.12 2.30 0.07
CA CYS A 9 -10.39 1.75 -0.43
C CYS A 9 -11.58 1.93 0.54
N GLN A 10 -11.34 2.45 1.75
CA GLN A 10 -12.32 2.62 2.82
C GLN A 10 -13.02 1.33 3.30
N GLN A 11 -12.58 0.17 2.79
CA GLN A 11 -13.03 -1.14 3.28
C GLN A 11 -12.27 -1.55 4.53
N SER A 12 -12.68 -2.64 5.16
CA SER A 12 -11.97 -3.19 6.32
C SER A 12 -10.49 -3.41 6.01
N ASN A 13 -9.63 -2.87 6.86
CA ASN A 13 -8.18 -2.93 6.70
C ASN A 13 -7.67 -4.36 6.81
N GLN A 14 -8.29 -5.14 7.69
CA GLN A 14 -7.90 -6.51 8.06
C GLN A 14 -6.46 -6.64 8.60
N CYS A 15 -5.70 -5.55 8.70
CA CYS A 15 -4.41 -5.55 9.37
C CYS A 15 -4.57 -5.86 10.86
N MET A 16 -3.75 -6.78 11.39
CA MET A 16 -3.86 -7.19 12.77
C MET A 16 -3.64 -6.04 13.75
N MET A 17 -2.69 -5.13 13.46
CA MET A 17 -2.48 -3.92 14.25
C MET A 17 -3.72 -3.01 14.30
N ALA A 18 -4.46 -2.88 13.19
CA ALA A 18 -5.72 -2.12 13.17
C ALA A 18 -6.82 -2.78 14.01
N ASN A 19 -6.74 -4.11 14.18
CA ASN A 19 -7.65 -4.89 15.01
C ASN A 19 -7.15 -5.10 16.45
N GLY A 20 -6.01 -4.50 16.83
CA GLY A 20 -5.45 -4.56 18.19
C GLY A 20 -4.68 -5.85 18.51
N GLY A 21 -4.32 -6.65 17.50
CA GLY A 21 -3.46 -7.81 17.68
C GLY A 21 -1.98 -7.51 17.39
N ASP A 22 -1.15 -8.55 17.45
CA ASP A 22 0.30 -8.44 17.43
C ASP A 22 0.85 -8.06 16.04
N VAL A 23 1.82 -7.13 16.01
CA VAL A 23 2.48 -6.66 14.78
C VAL A 23 3.15 -7.81 14.01
N SER A 24 3.66 -8.84 14.70
CA SER A 24 4.30 -10.00 14.08
C SER A 24 3.35 -10.83 13.20
N THR A 25 2.05 -10.64 13.33
CA THR A 25 1.02 -11.30 12.53
C THR A 25 0.48 -10.43 11.39
N CYS A 26 1.02 -9.23 11.21
CA CYS A 26 0.65 -8.36 10.10
C CYS A 26 1.16 -8.94 8.78
N TRP A 27 0.23 -9.11 7.83
CA TRP A 27 0.54 -9.57 6.47
C TRP A 27 1.60 -8.67 5.78
N CYS A 28 1.73 -7.40 6.17
CA CYS A 28 2.72 -6.49 5.61
C CYS A 28 4.16 -6.81 6.03
N LEU A 29 4.36 -7.66 7.06
CA LEU A 29 5.69 -8.19 7.41
C LEU A 29 6.04 -9.47 6.64
N THR A 30 5.05 -10.11 6.00
CA THR A 30 5.23 -11.37 5.27
C THR A 30 5.35 -11.17 3.76
N THR A 31 5.28 -9.92 3.27
CA THR A 31 5.41 -9.64 1.84
C THR A 31 6.88 -9.50 1.41
N ASP A 32 7.18 -9.97 0.21
CA ASP A 32 8.51 -9.87 -0.43
C ASP A 32 8.86 -8.45 -0.89
N PHE A 33 7.90 -7.52 -0.86
CA PHE A 33 8.08 -6.14 -1.27
C PHE A 33 7.93 -5.18 -0.09
N SER A 34 8.75 -4.12 -0.10
CA SER A 34 8.70 -3.06 0.91
C SER A 34 7.38 -2.29 0.81
N ALA A 35 6.47 -2.56 1.76
CA ALA A 35 5.19 -1.85 1.85
C ALA A 35 5.38 -0.33 1.99
N VAL A 36 6.45 0.09 2.66
CA VAL A 36 6.78 1.50 2.86
C VAL A 36 7.07 2.19 1.52
N ASP A 37 7.95 1.61 0.71
CA ASP A 37 8.34 2.19 -0.58
C ASP A 37 7.14 2.29 -1.54
N LEU A 38 6.29 1.25 -1.57
CA LEU A 38 5.08 1.26 -2.40
C LEU A 38 4.09 2.35 -1.98
N ILE A 39 3.92 2.56 -0.67
CA ILE A 39 3.02 3.58 -0.13
C ILE A 39 3.58 4.98 -0.40
N GLU A 40 4.87 5.22 -0.17
CA GLU A 40 5.49 6.52 -0.45
C GLU A 40 5.35 6.87 -1.93
N GLN A 41 5.62 5.93 -2.83
CA GLN A 41 5.44 6.16 -4.26
C GLN A 41 3.97 6.41 -4.64
N TYR A 42 3.03 5.67 -4.05
CA TYR A 42 1.61 5.88 -4.26
C TYR A 42 1.17 7.28 -3.82
N GLN A 43 1.67 7.78 -2.68
CA GLN A 43 1.39 9.14 -2.21
C GLN A 43 1.94 10.22 -3.15
N GLN A 44 3.11 10.01 -3.75
CA GLN A 44 3.64 10.93 -4.76
C GLN A 44 2.73 11.02 -5.99
N GLN A 45 2.10 9.91 -6.38
CA GLN A 45 1.17 9.85 -7.52
C GLN A 45 -0.25 10.33 -7.15
N HIS A 46 -0.63 10.23 -5.88
CA HIS A 46 -1.95 10.57 -5.36
C HIS A 46 -1.83 11.51 -4.15
N PRO A 47 -1.37 12.76 -4.32
CA PRO A 47 -1.14 13.70 -3.22
C PRO A 47 -2.41 14.05 -2.42
N GLN A 48 -3.58 13.79 -2.99
CA GLN A 48 -4.88 13.93 -2.31
C GLN A 48 -5.15 12.85 -1.25
N ILE A 49 -4.42 11.72 -1.27
CA ILE A 49 -4.54 10.65 -0.28
C ILE A 49 -3.45 10.86 0.78
N LEU A 50 -3.84 11.43 1.91
CA LEU A 50 -2.99 11.49 3.09
C LEU A 50 -2.97 10.11 3.75
N LEU A 51 -1.84 9.41 3.68
CA LEU A 51 -1.59 8.30 4.61
C LEU A 51 -0.58 8.76 5.66
N ASP A 52 -0.95 8.61 6.92
CA ASP A 52 0.01 8.75 8.01
C ASP A 52 0.95 7.54 8.02
N LYS A 53 2.20 7.74 8.46
CA LYS A 53 3.19 6.64 8.58
C LYS A 53 2.74 5.55 9.55
N GLN A 54 1.77 5.84 10.42
CA GLN A 54 1.20 4.91 11.38
C GLN A 54 -0.09 4.23 10.88
N GLN A 55 -0.59 4.60 9.70
CA GLN A 55 -1.80 3.99 9.14
C GLN A 55 -1.48 2.72 8.38
N CYS A 56 -2.20 1.66 8.72
CA CYS A 56 -2.13 0.41 7.99
C CYS A 56 -2.85 0.57 6.64
N VAL A 57 -2.38 -0.14 5.62
CA VAL A 57 -3.09 -0.35 4.35
C VAL A 57 -3.56 -1.80 4.33
N CYS A 58 -4.61 -2.15 3.57
CA CYS A 58 -5.00 -3.55 3.41
C CYS A 58 -4.16 -4.25 2.33
N GLN A 59 -4.04 -5.57 2.44
CA GLN A 59 -3.23 -6.38 1.52
C GLN A 59 -3.63 -6.15 0.06
N SER A 60 -4.93 -6.20 -0.22
CA SER A 60 -5.45 -6.02 -1.58
C SER A 60 -5.09 -4.66 -2.19
N CYS A 61 -5.05 -3.59 -1.40
CA CYS A 61 -4.63 -2.28 -1.91
C CYS A 61 -3.13 -2.27 -2.23
N LEU A 62 -2.31 -2.86 -1.36
CA LEU A 62 -0.86 -2.91 -1.58
C LEU A 62 -0.51 -3.80 -2.78
N ASP A 63 -1.17 -4.94 -2.95
CA ASP A 63 -1.03 -5.84 -4.10
C ASP A 63 -1.41 -5.14 -5.42
N ASN A 64 -2.49 -4.36 -5.42
CA ASN A 64 -2.92 -3.57 -6.57
C ASN A 64 -1.90 -2.48 -6.93
N ILE A 65 -1.33 -1.80 -5.91
CA ILE A 65 -0.27 -0.80 -6.12
C ILE A 65 0.98 -1.47 -6.71
N ALA A 66 1.44 -2.58 -6.12
CA ALA A 66 2.58 -3.34 -6.61
C ALA A 66 2.38 -3.79 -8.07
N SER A 67 1.19 -4.31 -8.40
CA SER A 67 0.82 -4.77 -9.73
C SER A 67 0.77 -3.62 -10.75
N ALA A 68 0.18 -2.49 -10.38
CA ALA A 68 0.10 -1.30 -11.23
C ALA A 68 1.50 -0.70 -11.51
N GLN A 69 2.41 -0.78 -10.54
CA GLN A 69 3.79 -0.32 -10.71
C GLN A 69 4.63 -1.25 -11.62
N HIS A 70 4.34 -2.55 -11.61
CA HIS A 70 4.95 -3.49 -12.56
C HIS A 70 4.51 -3.21 -14.01
N LEU A 71 3.26 -2.82 -14.21
CA LEU A 71 2.71 -2.42 -15.50
C LEU A 71 3.26 -1.07 -15.99
N SER A 72 3.48 -0.10 -15.09
CA SER A 72 4.01 1.22 -15.48
C SER A 72 5.48 1.15 -15.93
N LYS A 73 6.30 0.27 -15.33
CA LYS A 73 7.68 0.03 -15.78
C LYS A 73 7.76 -0.64 -17.16
N ALA A 74 6.79 -1.49 -17.52
CA ALA A 74 6.74 -2.14 -18.83
C ALA A 74 6.30 -1.18 -19.96
N SER A 75 5.72 -0.02 -19.62
CA SER A 75 5.11 0.91 -20.59
C SER A 75 6.06 2.00 -21.09
N VAL A 76 7.29 2.10 -20.57
CA VAL A 76 8.31 3.02 -21.12
C VAL A 76 8.92 2.36 -22.35
N GLN A 77 8.14 2.24 -23.43
CA GLN A 77 8.71 2.08 -24.76
C GLN A 77 9.31 3.43 -25.14
N ILE A 78 10.63 3.53 -24.99
CA ILE A 78 11.44 4.64 -25.47
C ILE A 78 11.25 4.69 -26.99
N PHE A 79 10.38 5.59 -27.45
CA PHE A 79 10.31 5.96 -28.86
C PHE A 79 11.40 7.02 -29.08
N THR A 80 12.61 6.56 -29.38
CA THR A 80 13.65 7.43 -29.93
C THR A 80 13.36 7.69 -31.41
N PRO A 81 13.60 8.92 -31.91
CA PRO A 81 13.13 9.41 -33.21
C PRO A 81 13.76 8.72 -34.42
#